data_AF-A0A932PHF9-F1
#
_entry.id   AF-A0A932PHF9-F1
#
_cell.length_a   1.000
_cell.length_b   1.000
_cell.length_c   1.000
_cell.angle_alpha   90.00
_cell.angle_beta   90.00
_cell.angle_gamma   90.00
#
_symmetry.space_group_name_H-M   'P 1'
#
loop_
_entity.id
_entity.type
_entity.pdbx_description
1 polymer ?
#
loop_
_entity_poly.entity_id
_entity_poly.type
_entity_poly.pdbx_seq_one_letter_code
_entity_poly.pdbx_strand_id
1 'polypeptide(L)' 'MSYSLRGSTVLVTGGAGLVGSHIVDRLMDAGVREVRVLDNLVRGRI' A
#
# COMPACT_ATOMS: atom_id res chain seq x y z
N MET A 1 9.54 -17.48 -12.04
CA MET A 1 10.20 -16.88 -10.86
C MET A 1 9.10 -16.29 -9.98
N SER A 2 8.98 -16.70 -8.71
CA SER A 2 8.04 -16.07 -7.76
C SER A 2 8.82 -15.13 -6.86
N TYR A 3 8.39 -13.87 -6.78
CA TYR A 3 8.93 -12.90 -5.83
C TYR A 3 8.00 -12.85 -4.62
N SER A 4 8.58 -13.00 -3.42
CA SER A 4 7.85 -12.88 -2.15
C SER A 4 8.05 -11.48 -1.57
N LEU A 5 6.97 -10.89 -1.05
CA LEU A 5 6.99 -9.62 -0.31
C LEU A 5 7.03 -9.84 1.22
N ARG A 6 7.09 -11.10 1.67
CA ARG A 6 7.09 -11.44 3.10
C ARG A 6 8.30 -10.82 3.79
N GLY A 7 8.04 -10.09 4.87
CA GLY A 7 9.09 -9.44 5.66
C GLY A 7 9.70 -8.19 5.01
N SER A 8 9.17 -7.70 3.89
CA SER A 8 9.62 -6.43 3.30
C SER A 8 9.13 -5.21 4.10
N THR A 9 9.75 -4.05 3.88
CA THR A 9 9.17 -2.73 4.25
C THR A 9 8.76 -2.04 2.96
N VAL A 10 7.52 -1.56 2.89
CA VAL A 10 6.93 -0.97 1.66
C VAL A 10 6.40 0.43 1.96
N LEU A 11 6.69 1.38 1.06
CA LEU A 11 6.07 2.71 1.05
C LEU A 11 4.97 2.73 -0.01
N VAL A 12 3.76 3.10 0.39
CA VAL A 12 2.62 3.31 -0.51
C VAL A 12 2.32 4.80 -0.57
N THR A 13 2.43 5.40 -1.76
CA THR A 13 1.96 6.77 -2.01
C THR A 13 0.49 6.74 -2.43
N GLY A 14 -0.31 7.69 -1.94
CA GLY A 14 -1.75 7.70 -2.21
C GLY A 14 -2.53 6.57 -1.53
N GLY A 15 -2.00 6.02 -0.42
CA GLY A 15 -2.56 4.85 0.27
C GLY A 15 -3.89 5.08 0.99
N ALA A 16 -4.37 6.32 1.11
CA ALA A 16 -5.70 6.63 1.64
C ALA A 16 -6.75 6.82 0.52
N GLY A 17 -6.35 6.79 -0.74
CA GLY A 17 -7.25 6.79 -1.90
C GLY A 17 -7.87 5.41 -2.19
N LEU A 18 -8.84 5.37 -3.11
CA LEU A 18 -9.60 4.15 -3.45
C LEU A 18 -8.70 2.95 -3.78
N VAL A 19 -7.73 3.12 -4.68
CA VAL A 19 -6.83 2.02 -5.08
C VAL A 19 -5.77 1.77 -4.00
N GLY A 20 -5.25 2.85 -3.41
CA GLY A 20 -4.17 2.77 -2.43
C GLY A 20 -4.56 2.00 -1.18
N SER A 21 -5.77 2.19 -0.67
CA SER A 21 -6.27 1.48 0.52
C SER A 21 -6.34 -0.03 0.28
N HIS A 22 -6.87 -0.45 -0.88
CA HIS A 22 -6.91 -1.87 -1.25
C HIS A 22 -5.52 -2.47 -1.48
N ILE A 23 -4.55 -1.69 -1.98
CA ILE A 23 -3.16 -2.13 -2.07
C ILE A 23 -2.58 -2.36 -0.67
N VAL A 24 -2.82 -1.44 0.27
CA VAL A 24 -2.36 -1.58 1.66
C VAL A 24 -2.93 -2.85 2.28
N ASP A 25 -4.24 -3.12 2.13
CA ASP A 25 -4.87 -4.35 2.63
C ASP A 25 -4.16 -5.60 2.07
N ARG A 26 -3.92 -5.63 0.76
CA ARG A 26 -3.27 -6.77 0.08
C ARG A 26 -1.81 -6.95 0.48
N LEU A 27 -1.09 -5.87 0.79
CA LEU A 27 0.28 -5.93 1.30
C LEU A 27 0.31 -6.50 2.71
N MET A 28 -0.66 -6.15 3.57
CA MET A 28 -0.79 -6.75 4.90
C MET A 28 -1.02 -8.26 4.80
N ASP A 29 -1.93 -8.69 3.92
CA ASP A 29 -2.21 -10.12 3.66
C ASP A 29 -0.98 -10.88 3.10
N ALA A 30 -0.12 -10.19 2.35
CA ALA A 30 1.11 -10.77 1.80
C ALA A 30 2.22 -11.00 2.85
N GLY A 31 2.01 -10.60 4.11
CA GLY A 31 2.96 -10.80 5.21
C GLY A 31 4.15 -9.84 5.17
N VAL A 32 3.94 -8.64 4.64
CA VAL A 32 4.91 -7.54 4.68
C VAL A 32 5.15 -7.15 6.14
N ARG A 33 6.40 -6.84 6.52
CA ARG A 33 6.73 -6.48 7.91
C ARG A 33 6.17 -5.12 8.28
N GLU A 34 6.23 -4.16 7.36
CA GLU A 34 5.87 -2.78 7.61
C GLU A 34 5.35 -2.13 6.33
N VAL A 35 4.20 -1.45 6.43
CA VAL A 35 3.64 -0.63 5.35
C VAL A 35 3.60 0.82 5.85
N ARG A 36 4.30 1.70 5.15
CA ARG A 36 4.26 3.15 5.41
C ARG A 36 3.38 3.79 4.35
N VAL A 37 2.44 4.63 4.76
CA VAL A 37 1.54 5.32 3.83
C VAL A 37 1.90 6.80 3.80
N LEU A 38 2.07 7.34 2.60
CA LEU A 38 2.19 8.77 2.36
C LEU A 38 1.04 9.23 1.46
N ASP A 39 0.17 10.08 1.99
CA ASP A 39 -0.97 10.59 1.25
C ASP A 39 -1.10 12.10 1.46
N ASN A 40 -1.53 12.81 0.41
CA ASN A 40 -1.80 14.26 0.47
C ASN A 40 -3.27 14.58 0.79
N LEU A 41 -4.11 13.55 0.96
CA LEU A 41 -5.54 13.62 1.25
C LEU A 41 -6.36 14.37 0.20
N VAL A 42 -5.83 14.48 -1.02
CA VAL A 42 -6.53 15.11 -2.14
C VAL A 42 -7.33 14.04 -2.87
N ARG A 43 -8.61 14.34 -3.13
CA ARG A 43 -9.48 13.47 -3.93
C ARG A 43 -9.39 13.82 -5.41
N GLY A 44 -9.67 12.83 -6.26
CA GLY A 44 -9.86 13.07 -7.69
C GLY A 44 -10.97 14.10 -7.92
N ARG A 45 -10.73 15.07 -8.80
CA ARG A 45 -11.75 16.02 -9.27
C ARG A 45 -12.37 15.46 -10.55
N ILE A 46 -13.68 15.62 -10.69
CA ILE A 46 -14.44 15.31 -11.90
C ILE A 46 -14.69 16.62 -12.63
#